data_AF-A0A8T1UC58-F1
#
_entry.id   AF-A0A8T1UC58-F1
#
_cell.length_a   1.000
_cell.length_b   1.000
_cell.length_c   1.000
_cell.angle_alpha   90.00
_cell.angle_beta   90.00
_cell.angle_gamma   90.00
#
_symmetry.space_group_name_H-M   'P 1'
#
loop_
_entity.id
_entity.type
_entity.pdbx_description
1 polymer ?
#
loop_
_entity_poly.entity_id
_entity_poly.type
_entity_poly.pdbx_seq_one_letter_code
_entity_poly.pdbx_strand_id
1 'polypeptide(L)'
;MTRWDSNFGEVGDAFLSLCERDSNCKFRFDSNSLNSTLQSLIDQFDHDPSSTCAALVNTTFEAGESPALSLRSALGSALMDSYARTLIPPADYRLERCAPEDMDILTQFFSTVNENDRAKTQDSAFESTLLYSLIVYSEMMESPLPSMSEMKDRFTGVKMSNGGGVYLLGPQYCAFSKEKSVS
;
A
#
# COMPACT_ATOMS: atom_id res chain seq x y z
N MET A 1 2.59 -15.95 0.63
CA MET A 1 3.22 -14.72 1.11
C MET A 1 4.00 -14.04 0.01
N THR A 2 4.91 -14.68 -0.73
CA THR A 2 5.65 -14.04 -1.85
C THR A 2 4.75 -13.48 -2.98
N ARG A 3 3.51 -13.97 -3.13
CA ARG A 3 2.49 -13.43 -4.04
C ARG A 3 1.49 -12.47 -3.38
N TRP A 4 1.68 -12.15 -2.10
CA TRP A 4 0.75 -11.31 -1.36
C TRP A 4 0.54 -9.97 -2.05
N ASP A 5 1.62 -9.29 -2.47
CA ASP A 5 1.52 -8.00 -3.16
C ASP A 5 0.69 -8.08 -4.43
N SER A 6 0.91 -9.10 -5.27
CA SER A 6 0.12 -9.32 -6.50
C SER A 6 -1.35 -9.61 -6.20
N ASN A 7 -1.62 -10.53 -5.26
CA ASN A 7 -2.99 -10.88 -4.87
C ASN A 7 -3.72 -9.69 -4.24
N PHE A 8 -3.01 -8.87 -3.45
CA PHE A 8 -3.55 -7.66 -2.85
C PHE A 8 -3.84 -6.62 -3.93
N GLY A 9 -2.94 -6.47 -4.91
CA GLY A 9 -3.13 -5.63 -6.08
C GLY A 9 -4.39 -5.98 -6.87
N GLU A 10 -4.68 -7.28 -7.08
CA GLU A 10 -5.92 -7.73 -7.73
C GLU A 10 -7.17 -7.26 -6.97
N VAL A 11 -7.14 -7.35 -5.63
CA VAL A 11 -8.24 -6.85 -4.78
C VAL A 11 -8.35 -5.32 -4.86
N GLY A 12 -7.22 -4.61 -4.87
CA GLY A 12 -7.16 -3.16 -5.05
C GLY A 12 -7.75 -2.72 -6.38
N ASP A 13 -7.37 -3.37 -7.49
CA ASP A 13 -7.90 -3.07 -8.82
C ASP A 13 -9.41 -3.34 -8.92
N ALA A 14 -9.87 -4.45 -8.32
CA ALA A 14 -11.28 -4.76 -8.25
C ALA A 14 -12.05 -3.69 -7.46
N PHE A 15 -11.51 -3.22 -6.33
CA PHE A 15 -12.09 -2.16 -5.52
C PHE A 15 -12.19 -0.84 -6.30
N LEU A 16 -11.09 -0.40 -6.94
CA LEU A 16 -11.07 0.84 -7.73
C LEU A 16 -12.09 0.80 -8.88
N SER A 17 -12.25 -0.37 -9.50
CA SER A 17 -13.22 -0.59 -10.59
C SER A 17 -14.69 -0.48 -10.15
N LEU A 18 -14.99 -0.55 -8.84
CA LEU A 18 -16.35 -0.32 -8.34
C LEU A 18 -16.81 1.13 -8.52
N CYS A 19 -15.87 2.08 -8.59
CA CYS A 19 -16.17 3.49 -8.81
C CYS A 19 -16.99 3.71 -10.09
N GLU A 20 -16.74 2.91 -11.14
CA GLU A 20 -17.47 2.99 -12.42
C GLU A 20 -18.97 2.63 -12.30
N ARG A 21 -19.35 1.94 -11.23
CA ARG A 21 -20.73 1.52 -10.96
C ARG A 21 -21.44 2.46 -9.99
N ASP A 22 -20.70 3.34 -9.32
CA ASP A 22 -21.25 4.36 -8.42
C ASP A 22 -21.29 5.70 -9.13
N SER A 23 -22.49 6.25 -9.33
CA SER A 23 -22.66 7.50 -10.09
C SER A 23 -21.96 8.70 -9.45
N ASN A 24 -21.85 8.74 -8.11
CA ASN A 24 -21.21 9.85 -7.41
C ASN A 24 -19.68 9.76 -7.53
N CYS A 25 -19.14 8.55 -7.45
CA CYS A 25 -17.72 8.31 -7.66
C CYS A 25 -17.35 8.60 -9.11
N LYS A 26 -18.02 7.93 -10.06
CA LYS A 26 -17.76 8.10 -11.49
C LYS A 26 -17.78 9.55 -11.94
N PHE A 27 -18.78 10.33 -11.50
CA PHE A 27 -18.89 11.76 -11.84
C PHE A 27 -17.64 12.59 -11.48
N ARG A 28 -16.89 12.20 -10.44
CA ARG A 28 -15.63 12.88 -10.06
C ARG A 28 -14.45 12.50 -10.94
N PHE A 29 -14.57 11.37 -11.62
CA PHE A 29 -13.54 10.71 -12.42
C PHE A 29 -14.00 10.57 -13.88
N ASP A 30 -14.88 11.48 -14.35
CA ASP A 30 -15.53 11.34 -15.67
C ASP A 30 -14.52 11.41 -16.85
N SER A 31 -13.38 12.07 -16.66
CA SER A 31 -12.31 12.16 -17.67
C SER A 31 -11.32 10.98 -17.62
N ASN A 32 -11.11 10.39 -16.44
CA ASN A 32 -10.14 9.34 -16.16
C ASN A 32 -10.72 8.45 -15.05
N SER A 33 -10.76 7.13 -15.24
CA SER A 33 -11.23 6.24 -14.17
C SER A 33 -10.37 6.40 -12.91
N LEU A 34 -10.95 6.16 -11.73
CA LEU A 34 -10.22 6.17 -10.46
C LEU A 34 -8.94 5.31 -10.50
N ASN A 35 -9.01 4.16 -11.19
CA ASN A 35 -7.84 3.29 -11.38
C ASN A 35 -6.71 4.00 -12.15
N SER A 36 -7.04 4.66 -13.26
CA SER A 36 -6.06 5.42 -14.06
C SER A 36 -5.57 6.70 -13.37
N THR A 37 -6.41 7.36 -12.58
CA THR A 37 -5.99 8.50 -11.74
C THR A 37 -4.96 8.07 -10.72
N LEU A 38 -5.20 6.98 -9.98
CA LEU A 38 -4.24 6.51 -8.98
C LEU A 38 -2.92 6.07 -9.62
N GLN A 39 -2.95 5.42 -10.79
CA GLN A 39 -1.72 5.11 -11.51
C GLN A 39 -0.95 6.38 -11.88
N SER A 40 -1.67 7.40 -12.38
CA SER A 40 -1.06 8.68 -12.76
C SER A 40 -0.44 9.39 -11.55
N LEU A 41 -1.07 9.32 -10.38
CA LEU A 41 -0.54 9.86 -9.12
C LEU A 41 0.75 9.16 -8.70
N ILE A 42 0.78 7.84 -8.77
CA ILE A 42 1.97 7.03 -8.49
C ILE A 42 3.12 7.44 -9.42
N ASP A 43 2.86 7.51 -10.72
CA ASP A 43 3.86 7.87 -11.72
C ASP A 43 4.38 9.31 -11.50
N GLN A 44 3.48 10.24 -11.11
CA GLN A 44 3.85 11.60 -10.74
C GLN A 44 4.73 11.65 -9.49
N PHE A 45 4.45 10.85 -8.47
CA PHE A 45 5.24 10.81 -7.24
C PHE A 45 6.61 10.17 -7.46
N ASP A 46 6.72 9.20 -8.35
CA ASP A 46 8.00 8.63 -8.78
C ASP A 46 8.81 9.64 -9.62
N HIS A 47 8.15 10.48 -10.41
CA HIS A 47 8.80 11.52 -11.22
C HIS A 47 9.22 12.77 -10.43
N ASP A 48 8.34 13.28 -9.57
CA ASP A 48 8.58 14.42 -8.67
C ASP A 48 8.25 14.05 -7.22
N PRO A 49 9.17 13.36 -6.53
CA PRO A 49 8.98 12.96 -5.13
C PRO A 49 8.99 14.14 -4.16
N SER A 50 9.33 15.35 -4.63
CA SER A 50 9.37 16.57 -3.83
C SER A 50 8.13 17.45 -3.98
N SER A 51 7.21 17.08 -4.87
CA SER A 51 5.93 17.77 -5.03
C SER A 51 5.17 17.83 -3.70
N THR A 52 4.32 18.85 -3.53
CA THR A 52 3.65 19.13 -2.26
C THR A 52 2.88 17.94 -1.70
N CYS A 53 2.08 17.25 -2.53
CA CYS A 53 1.33 16.08 -2.08
C CYS A 53 2.21 14.82 -1.91
N ALA A 54 3.27 14.64 -2.73
CA ALA A 54 4.22 13.55 -2.52
C ALA A 54 4.92 13.70 -1.16
N ALA A 55 5.41 14.91 -0.85
CA ALA A 55 6.02 15.23 0.43
C ALA A 55 5.05 15.05 1.61
N LEU A 56 3.78 15.43 1.47
CA LEU A 56 2.75 15.21 2.48
C LEU A 56 2.57 13.71 2.77
N VAL A 57 2.37 12.89 1.74
CA VAL A 57 2.15 11.45 1.91
C VAL A 57 3.36 10.80 2.59
N ASN A 58 4.57 11.17 2.15
CA ASN A 58 5.79 10.58 2.67
C ASN A 58 6.08 10.96 4.13
N THR A 59 5.66 12.15 4.57
CA THR A 59 5.87 12.60 5.96
C THR A 59 4.78 12.11 6.92
N THR A 60 3.57 11.85 6.42
CA THR A 60 2.43 11.43 7.26
C THR A 60 2.32 9.91 7.39
N PHE A 61 2.74 9.16 6.37
CA PHE A 61 2.74 7.70 6.34
C PHE A 61 4.15 7.17 6.02
N GLU A 62 4.91 6.89 7.07
CA GLU A 62 6.29 6.39 6.95
C GLU A 62 6.30 4.86 6.74
N ALA A 63 6.15 4.42 5.49
CA ALA A 63 6.20 3.00 5.15
C ALA A 63 7.11 2.66 3.96
N GLY A 64 7.82 3.64 3.37
CA GLY A 64 8.56 3.42 2.14
C GLY A 64 9.83 4.25 1.99
N GLU A 65 10.67 3.83 1.03
CA GLU A 65 11.87 4.54 0.58
C GLU A 65 11.52 5.76 -0.30
N SER A 66 10.29 5.85 -0.79
CA SER A 66 9.81 6.95 -1.65
C SER A 66 8.33 7.27 -1.39
N PRO A 67 7.87 8.49 -1.75
CA PRO A 67 6.46 8.88 -1.64
C PRO A 67 5.48 7.95 -2.35
N ALA A 68 5.87 7.40 -3.51
CA ALA A 68 5.00 6.49 -4.26
C ALA A 68 4.85 5.13 -3.58
N LEU A 69 5.88 4.64 -2.88
CA LEU A 69 5.79 3.42 -2.07
C LEU A 69 4.97 3.67 -0.80
N SER A 70 5.13 4.84 -0.19
CA SER A 70 4.32 5.28 0.94
C SER A 70 2.84 5.40 0.56
N LEU A 71 2.54 5.93 -0.64
CA LEU A 71 1.16 6.01 -1.15
C LEU A 71 0.54 4.61 -1.34
N ARG A 72 1.26 3.69 -2.01
CA ARG A 72 0.80 2.29 -2.19
C ARG A 72 0.49 1.63 -0.86
N SER A 73 1.38 1.82 0.12
CA SER A 73 1.28 1.24 1.46
C SER A 73 0.10 1.82 2.24
N ALA A 74 -0.02 3.15 2.27
CA ALA A 74 -1.10 3.83 2.95
C ALA A 74 -2.47 3.43 2.40
N LEU A 75 -2.64 3.41 1.08
CA LEU A 75 -3.89 3.00 0.46
C LEU A 75 -4.16 1.50 0.67
N GLY A 76 -3.12 0.68 0.73
CA GLY A 76 -3.24 -0.72 1.14
C GLY A 76 -3.76 -0.90 2.55
N SER A 77 -3.18 -0.20 3.54
CA SER A 77 -3.68 -0.20 4.92
C SER A 77 -5.11 0.33 5.01
N ALA A 78 -5.42 1.40 4.28
CA ALA A 78 -6.78 1.94 4.21
C ALA A 78 -7.77 0.92 3.61
N LEU A 79 -7.37 0.15 2.60
CA LEU A 79 -8.23 -0.86 1.96
C LEU A 79 -8.63 -1.99 2.92
N MET A 80 -7.73 -2.34 3.85
CA MET A 80 -7.99 -3.37 4.87
C MET A 80 -8.99 -2.90 5.93
N ASP A 81 -9.07 -1.60 6.20
CA ASP A 81 -10.05 -1.05 7.14
C ASP A 81 -11.39 -0.75 6.46
N SER A 82 -12.47 -1.27 7.05
CA SER A 82 -13.80 -1.19 6.45
C SER A 82 -14.34 0.24 6.27
N TYR A 83 -13.91 1.18 7.11
CA TYR A 83 -14.30 2.59 7.05
C TYR A 83 -13.32 3.38 6.17
N ALA A 84 -12.02 3.26 6.41
CA ALA A 84 -11.00 4.00 5.67
C ALA A 84 -11.02 3.68 4.17
N ARG A 85 -11.32 2.44 3.77
CA ARG A 85 -11.43 2.07 2.36
C ARG A 85 -12.45 2.92 1.60
N THR A 86 -13.54 3.32 2.26
CA THR A 86 -14.58 4.16 1.63
C THR A 86 -14.10 5.58 1.33
N LEU A 87 -13.01 6.00 1.97
CA LEU A 87 -12.39 7.30 1.82
C LEU A 87 -11.26 7.31 0.79
N ILE A 88 -10.90 6.17 0.20
CA ILE A 88 -9.88 6.09 -0.85
C ILE A 88 -10.27 6.94 -2.08
N PRO A 89 -11.46 6.79 -2.70
CA PRO A 89 -11.81 7.62 -3.86
C PRO A 89 -11.75 9.13 -3.61
N PRO A 90 -12.32 9.69 -2.51
CA PRO A 90 -12.18 11.12 -2.25
C PRO A 90 -10.76 11.54 -1.89
N ALA A 91 -9.92 10.67 -1.30
CA ALA A 91 -8.50 10.97 -1.08
C ALA A 91 -7.75 11.06 -2.41
N ASP A 92 -7.92 10.09 -3.31
CA ASP A 92 -7.30 10.09 -4.64
C ASP A 92 -7.70 11.31 -5.47
N TYR A 93 -8.99 11.68 -5.45
CA TYR A 93 -9.46 12.90 -6.12
C TYR A 93 -8.77 14.18 -5.60
N ARG A 94 -8.56 14.24 -4.28
CA ARG A 94 -7.90 15.39 -3.64
C ARG A 94 -6.39 15.39 -3.88
N LEU A 95 -5.76 14.22 -3.95
CA LEU A 95 -4.36 14.10 -4.34
C LEU A 95 -4.14 14.54 -5.78
N GLU A 96 -5.01 14.16 -6.71
CA GLU A 96 -4.93 14.57 -8.13
C GLU A 96 -5.04 16.09 -8.26
N ARG A 97 -5.94 16.70 -7.46
CA ARG A 97 -6.11 18.16 -7.45
C ARG A 97 -4.96 18.88 -6.74
N CYS A 98 -4.45 18.30 -5.65
CA CYS A 98 -3.40 18.83 -4.77
C CYS A 98 -3.52 20.34 -4.47
N ALA A 99 -4.74 20.83 -4.19
CA ALA A 99 -4.97 22.24 -3.92
C ALA A 99 -4.77 22.59 -2.43
N PRO A 100 -4.54 23.87 -2.08
CA PRO A 100 -4.37 24.26 -0.68
C PRO A 100 -5.51 23.82 0.25
N GLU A 101 -6.76 23.81 -0.21
CA GLU A 101 -7.91 23.33 0.56
C GLU A 101 -7.98 21.80 0.76
N ASP A 102 -7.12 21.04 0.09
CA ASP A 102 -7.01 19.59 0.23
C ASP A 102 -6.02 19.19 1.32
N MET A 103 -5.06 20.06 1.66
CA MET A 103 -3.89 19.72 2.46
C MET A 103 -4.25 19.22 3.86
N ASP A 104 -5.13 19.91 4.58
CA ASP A 104 -5.53 19.49 5.95
C ASP A 104 -6.29 18.16 5.93
N ILE A 105 -7.12 17.95 4.91
CA ILE A 105 -7.93 16.74 4.76
C ILE A 105 -7.06 15.55 4.40
N LEU A 106 -6.13 15.72 3.47
CA LEU A 106 -5.16 14.70 3.11
C LEU A 106 -4.24 14.37 4.29
N THR A 107 -3.74 15.39 5.00
CA THR A 107 -2.92 15.20 6.20
C THR A 107 -3.66 14.37 7.24
N GLN A 108 -4.92 14.71 7.54
CA GLN A 108 -5.74 13.96 8.48
C GLN A 108 -5.97 12.53 8.01
N PHE A 109 -6.30 12.32 6.73
CA PHE A 109 -6.53 11.00 6.17
C PHE A 109 -5.31 10.09 6.34
N PHE A 110 -4.14 10.51 5.86
CA PHE A 110 -2.93 9.70 5.93
C PHE A 110 -2.43 9.50 7.36
N SER A 111 -2.57 10.51 8.23
CA SER A 111 -2.21 10.37 9.64
C SER A 111 -3.10 9.35 10.35
N THR A 112 -4.42 9.40 10.14
CA THR A 112 -5.35 8.41 10.72
C THR A 112 -5.11 7.01 10.17
N VAL A 113 -4.81 6.86 8.89
CA VAL A 113 -4.45 5.56 8.30
C VAL A 113 -3.16 5.02 8.94
N ASN A 114 -2.13 5.86 9.13
CA ASN A 114 -0.88 5.48 9.81
C ASN A 114 -1.12 5.09 11.28
N GLU A 115 -1.93 5.86 12.00
CA GLU A 115 -2.28 5.57 13.40
C GLU A 115 -3.02 4.25 13.54
N ASN A 116 -3.99 3.99 12.65
CA ASN A 116 -4.74 2.73 12.63
C ASN A 116 -3.86 1.54 12.28
N ASP A 117 -2.95 1.69 11.31
CA ASP A 117 -1.99 0.64 10.92
C ASP A 117 -1.06 0.26 12.09
N ARG A 118 -0.69 1.25 12.91
CA ARG A 118 0.17 1.07 14.10
C ARG A 118 -0.59 0.74 15.37
N ALA A 119 -1.92 0.78 15.37
CA ALA A 119 -2.73 0.58 16.56
C ALA A 119 -2.63 -0.87 17.05
N LYS A 120 -2.44 -1.04 18.36
CA LYS A 120 -2.49 -2.36 19.00
C LYS A 120 -3.87 -2.60 19.58
N THR A 121 -4.42 -3.78 19.31
CA THR A 121 -5.66 -4.23 19.93
C THR A 121 -5.34 -5.04 21.19
N GLN A 122 -6.37 -5.44 21.95
CA GLN A 122 -6.16 -6.38 23.05
C GLN A 122 -5.61 -7.73 22.56
N ASP A 123 -5.96 -8.12 21.33
CA ASP A 123 -5.49 -9.36 20.72
C ASP A 123 -3.99 -9.33 20.42
N SER A 124 -3.43 -8.14 20.18
CA SER A 124 -1.98 -7.96 19.98
C SER A 124 -1.13 -8.45 21.16
N ALA A 125 -1.70 -8.57 22.37
CA ALA A 125 -1.01 -9.16 23.52
C ALA A 125 -0.79 -10.68 23.40
N PHE A 126 -1.56 -11.35 22.54
CA PHE A 126 -1.49 -12.80 22.30
C PHE A 126 -0.76 -13.14 20.99
N GLU A 127 -0.33 -12.13 20.23
CA GLU A 127 0.43 -12.32 19.00
C GLU A 127 1.86 -12.77 19.31
N SER A 128 2.25 -13.93 18.78
CA SER A 128 3.62 -14.43 18.83
C SER A 128 4.30 -14.21 17.48
N THR A 129 5.23 -13.25 17.43
CA THR A 129 6.03 -12.97 16.22
C THR A 129 6.78 -14.22 15.74
N LEU A 130 7.26 -15.05 16.66
CA LEU A 130 7.94 -16.30 16.32
C LEU A 130 6.98 -17.30 15.64
N LEU A 131 5.79 -17.50 16.22
CA LEU A 131 4.79 -18.41 15.63
C LEU A 131 4.34 -17.90 14.26
N TYR A 132 4.06 -16.60 14.14
CA TYR A 132 3.72 -15.96 12.86
C TYR A 132 4.81 -16.21 11.82
N SER A 133 6.07 -15.94 12.16
CA SER A 133 7.20 -16.13 11.25
C SER A 133 7.36 -17.59 10.81
N LEU A 134 7.19 -18.54 11.74
CA LEU A 134 7.23 -19.97 11.43
C LEU A 134 6.18 -20.33 10.38
N ILE A 135 4.91 -20.00 10.62
CA ILE A 135 3.81 -20.29 9.71
C ILE A 135 4.06 -19.65 8.35
N VAL A 136 4.38 -18.36 8.31
CA VAL A 136 4.61 -17.64 7.05
C VAL A 136 5.74 -18.27 6.24
N TYR A 137 6.87 -18.58 6.88
CA TYR A 137 8.05 -19.06 6.18
C TYR A 137 7.97 -20.54 5.79
N SER A 138 7.25 -21.38 6.54
CA SER A 138 7.09 -22.79 6.21
C SER A 138 5.94 -23.08 5.25
N GLU A 139 4.87 -22.29 5.29
CA GLU A 139 3.61 -22.61 4.58
C GLU A 139 3.26 -21.62 3.48
N MET A 140 3.71 -20.37 3.59
CA MET A 140 3.24 -19.31 2.71
C MET A 140 4.31 -18.83 1.71
N MET A 141 5.60 -19.04 1.94
CA MET A 141 6.64 -18.65 0.99
C MET A 141 6.68 -19.61 -0.21
N GLU A 142 6.91 -19.08 -1.41
CA GLU A 142 7.19 -19.92 -2.58
C GLU A 142 8.53 -20.67 -2.38
N SER A 143 8.60 -21.91 -2.85
CA SER A 143 9.83 -22.71 -2.89
C SER A 143 10.07 -23.20 -4.31
N PRO A 144 11.20 -22.85 -4.95
CA PRO A 144 12.26 -21.98 -4.44
C PRO A 144 11.80 -20.54 -4.22
N LEU A 145 12.45 -19.83 -3.30
CA LEU A 145 12.12 -18.43 -3.02
C LEU A 145 12.45 -17.55 -4.25
N PRO A 146 11.54 -16.67 -4.69
CA PRO A 146 11.85 -15.66 -5.70
C PRO A 146 12.97 -14.72 -5.25
N SER A 147 13.63 -14.06 -6.21
CA SER A 147 14.64 -13.05 -5.87
C SER A 147 14.03 -11.84 -5.16
N MET A 148 14.86 -11.11 -4.40
CA MET A 148 14.42 -9.87 -3.75
C MET A 148 13.96 -8.82 -4.76
N SER A 149 14.64 -8.74 -5.92
CA SER A 149 14.23 -7.90 -7.04
C SER A 149 12.86 -8.28 -7.55
N GLU A 150 12.61 -9.57 -7.80
CA GLU A 150 11.31 -10.04 -8.30
C GLU A 150 10.17 -9.74 -7.30
N MET A 151 10.41 -9.93 -6.00
CA MET A 151 9.42 -9.57 -4.98
C MET A 151 9.19 -8.05 -4.90
N LYS A 152 10.24 -7.22 -5.06
CA LYS A 152 10.10 -5.76 -5.13
C LYS A 152 9.31 -5.35 -6.37
N ASP A 153 9.54 -5.99 -7.52
CA ASP A 153 8.80 -5.74 -8.76
C ASP A 153 7.31 -6.07 -8.61
N ARG A 154 6.97 -7.13 -7.87
CA ARG A 154 5.57 -7.47 -7.55
C ARG A 154 4.90 -6.39 -6.70
N PHE A 155 5.62 -5.76 -5.78
CA PHE A 155 5.11 -4.66 -4.96
C PHE A 155 4.97 -3.35 -5.74
N THR A 156 5.99 -2.98 -6.52
CA THR A 156 5.97 -1.72 -7.31
C THR A 156 5.03 -1.79 -8.50
N GLY A 157 4.77 -3.00 -9.01
CA GLY A 157 3.85 -3.28 -10.11
C GLY A 157 2.36 -3.21 -9.75
N VAL A 158 2.00 -3.00 -8.48
CA VAL A 158 0.61 -2.83 -8.04
C VAL A 158 0.37 -1.41 -7.49
N LYS A 159 -0.90 -0.97 -7.53
CA LYS A 159 -1.33 0.34 -7.02
C LYS A 159 -1.51 0.38 -5.51
N MET A 160 -1.80 -0.76 -4.89
CA MET A 160 -2.01 -0.90 -3.45
C MET A 160 -1.45 -2.23 -2.98
N SER A 161 -0.73 -2.18 -1.86
CA SER A 161 -0.36 -3.34 -1.04
C SER A 161 -0.05 -2.84 0.38
N ASN A 162 0.04 -3.72 1.37
CA ASN A 162 0.32 -3.33 2.76
C ASN A 162 1.77 -3.67 3.16
N GLY A 163 2.29 -2.96 4.18
CA GLY A 163 3.49 -3.33 4.93
C GLY A 163 4.79 -2.98 4.23
N GLY A 164 4.76 -2.09 3.23
CA GLY A 164 5.92 -1.73 2.41
C GLY A 164 6.36 -2.82 1.42
N GLY A 165 5.60 -3.91 1.30
CA GLY A 165 5.87 -5.02 0.39
C GLY A 165 6.57 -6.22 1.02
N VAL A 166 6.27 -7.42 0.51
CA VAL A 166 6.77 -8.70 1.08
C VAL A 166 8.28 -8.83 0.99
N TYR A 167 8.90 -8.17 0.01
CA TYR A 167 10.34 -8.22 -0.18
C TYR A 167 11.10 -7.79 1.09
N LEU A 168 10.51 -6.95 1.96
CA LEU A 168 11.12 -6.55 3.23
C LEU A 168 11.30 -7.72 4.23
N LEU A 169 10.56 -8.82 4.07
CA LEU A 169 10.70 -10.03 4.89
C LEU A 169 11.89 -10.89 4.49
N GLY A 170 12.52 -10.64 3.34
CA GLY A 170 13.60 -11.45 2.79
C GLY A 170 14.78 -11.68 3.75
N PRO A 171 15.38 -10.64 4.37
CA PRO A 171 16.50 -10.83 5.28
C PRO A 171 16.16 -11.71 6.47
N GLN A 172 14.95 -11.55 7.02
CA GLN A 172 14.47 -12.38 8.13
C GLN A 172 14.24 -13.83 7.66
N TYR A 173 13.60 -14.04 6.52
CA TYR A 173 13.42 -15.38 5.95
C TYR A 173 14.75 -16.12 5.80
N CYS A 174 15.77 -15.49 5.22
CA CYS A 174 17.06 -16.12 4.98
C CYS A 174 17.79 -16.48 6.28
N ALA A 175 17.67 -15.64 7.31
CA ALA A 175 18.20 -15.95 8.63
C ALA A 175 17.52 -17.19 9.25
N PHE A 176 16.20 -17.36 9.03
CA PHE A 176 15.43 -18.50 9.52
C PHE A 176 15.71 -19.80 8.72
N SER A 177 15.73 -19.72 7.40
CA SER A 177 15.83 -20.89 6.52
C SER A 177 17.27 -21.38 6.30
N LYS A 178 18.27 -20.52 6.61
CA LYS A 178 19.68 -20.71 6.25
C LYS A 178 19.90 -20.81 4.73
N GLU A 179 18.92 -20.39 3.93
CA GLU A 179 19.08 -20.30 2.48
C GLU A 179 19.98 -19.12 2.13
N LYS A 180 20.88 -19.35 1.17
CA LYS A 180 21.62 -18.28 0.51
C LYS A 180 20.72 -17.74 -0.59
N SER A 181 19.72 -16.91 -0.26
CA SER A 181 19.01 -16.20 -1.32
C SER A 181 20.01 -15.32 -2.06
N VAL A 182 19.98 -15.41 -3.39
CA VAL A 182 20.85 -14.60 -4.24
C VAL A 182 20.36 -13.16 -4.09
N SER A 183 21.22 -12.34 -3.47
CA SER A 183 21.07 -10.89 -3.31
C SER A 183 20.70 -10.22 -4.62
#